data_AF-A0AAV6BXN9-F1
#
_entry.id   AF-A0AAV6BXN9-F1
#
_cell.length_a   1.000
_cell.length_b   1.000
_cell.length_c   1.000
_cell.angle_alpha   90.00
_cell.angle_beta   90.00
_cell.angle_gamma   90.00
#
_symmetry.space_group_name_H-M   'P 1'
#
loop_
_entity.id
_entity.type
_entity.pdbx_description
1 polymer ?
#
loop_
_entity_poly.entity_id
_entity_poly.type
_entity_poly.pdbx_seq_one_letter_code
_entity_poly.pdbx_strand_id
1 'polypeptide(L)'
;AAVVSSGTATVETALLDTPMVVVYRVAKPTALLVRPLLRAPFICMVNLIAGRSIVPELIQDNFRPERVAQETLALLESPEKRRAMRQGLAEVRERLGPPGAVDRAAEAIVPLLEKRASNTF
;
A
#
# COMPACT_ATOMS: atom_id res chain seq x y z
N ALA A 1 1.86 5.66 -16.22
CA ALA A 1 2.29 5.62 -14.81
C ALA A 1 1.46 6.63 -14.04
N ALA A 2 1.17 6.38 -12.76
CA ALA A 2 0.37 7.27 -11.91
C ALA A 2 1.23 7.85 -10.77
N VAL A 3 0.91 9.06 -10.32
CA VAL A 3 1.43 9.60 -9.06
C VAL A 3 0.29 9.51 -8.05
N VAL A 4 0.51 8.78 -6.96
CA VAL A 4 -0.57 8.34 -6.07
C VAL A 4 -0.23 8.73 -4.64
N SER A 5 -1.19 9.33 -3.92
CA SER A 5 -1.04 9.55 -2.49
C SER A 5 -0.91 8.21 -1.76
N SER A 6 -0.10 8.15 -0.70
CA SER A 6 -0.14 7.01 0.23
C SER A 6 -1.57 6.76 0.75
N GLY A 7 -1.90 5.50 1.02
CA GLY A 7 -3.22 5.05 1.49
C GLY A 7 -3.85 3.97 0.62
N THR A 8 -5.18 3.83 0.71
CA THR A 8 -5.96 2.83 -0.04
C THR A 8 -5.86 3.01 -1.56
N ALA A 9 -5.67 4.26 -2.02
CA ALA A 9 -5.45 4.57 -3.43
C ALA A 9 -4.28 3.79 -4.03
N THR A 10 -3.26 3.46 -3.23
CA THR A 10 -2.13 2.63 -3.69
C THR A 10 -2.58 1.19 -3.98
N VAL A 11 -3.47 0.63 -3.18
CA VAL A 11 -4.06 -0.71 -3.39
C VAL A 11 -4.99 -0.71 -4.59
N GLU A 12 -5.85 0.29 -4.72
CA GLU A 12 -6.74 0.44 -5.88
C GLU A 12 -5.94 0.55 -7.19
N THR A 13 -4.87 1.35 -7.19
CA THR A 13 -3.99 1.47 -8.36
C THR A 13 -3.27 0.16 -8.68
N ALA A 14 -2.91 -0.63 -7.66
CA ALA A 14 -2.32 -1.96 -7.85
C ALA A 14 -3.33 -2.95 -8.44
N LEU A 15 -4.59 -2.90 -8.02
CA LEU A 15 -5.69 -3.69 -8.59
C LEU A 15 -5.93 -3.34 -10.07
N LEU A 16 -5.77 -2.07 -10.45
CA LEU A 16 -5.82 -1.59 -11.83
C LEU A 16 -4.54 -1.88 -12.65
N ASP A 17 -3.60 -2.67 -12.11
CA ASP A 17 -2.31 -3.03 -12.71
C ASP A 17 -1.52 -1.82 -13.28
N THR A 18 -1.61 -0.69 -12.59
CA THR A 18 -1.03 0.57 -13.06
C THR A 18 0.28 0.88 -12.33
N PRO A 19 1.43 0.94 -13.05
CA PRO A 19 2.68 1.38 -12.45
C PRO A 19 2.55 2.76 -11.80
N MET A 20 3.11 2.95 -10.60
CA MET A 20 2.90 4.13 -9.79
C MET A 20 4.16 4.64 -9.08
N VAL A 21 4.15 5.93 -8.76
CA VAL A 21 5.05 6.59 -7.81
C VAL A 21 4.22 7.04 -6.62
N VAL A 22 4.59 6.63 -5.41
CA VAL A 22 3.85 7.00 -4.20
C VAL A 22 4.43 8.27 -3.60
N VAL A 23 3.56 9.23 -3.30
CA VAL A 23 3.91 10.50 -2.67
C VAL A 23 3.12 10.69 -1.38
N TYR A 24 3.74 11.30 -0.36
CA TYR A 24 3.01 11.72 0.83
C TYR A 24 3.75 12.80 1.60
N ARG A 25 3.00 13.76 2.15
CA ARG A 25 3.53 14.75 3.09
C ARG A 25 2.48 15.11 4.12
N VAL A 26 2.87 15.08 5.39
CA VAL A 26 2.14 15.64 6.53
C VAL A 26 2.85 16.88 7.04
N ALA A 27 2.16 17.66 7.88
CA ALA A 27 2.73 18.82 8.55
C ALA A 27 3.97 18.44 9.38
N LYS A 28 4.98 19.33 9.44
CA LYS A 28 6.24 19.07 10.15
C LYS A 28 6.06 18.64 11.61
N PRO A 29 5.18 19.26 12.43
CA PRO A 29 4.96 18.81 13.80
C PRO A 29 4.43 17.37 13.85
N THR A 30 3.49 17.02 12.96
CA THR A 30 2.95 15.66 12.83
C THR A 30 4.05 14.67 12.45
N ALA A 31 4.91 15.02 11.50
CA ALA A 31 6.01 14.17 11.08
C ALA A 31 7.00 13.89 12.23
N LEU A 32 7.33 14.90 13.04
CA LEU A 32 8.22 14.74 14.19
C LEU A 32 7.61 13.83 15.27
N LEU A 33 6.30 13.95 15.50
CA LEU A 33 5.59 13.12 16.49
C LEU A 33 5.44 11.67 16.04
N VAL A 34 5.16 11.44 14.74
CA VAL A 34 4.89 10.11 14.19
C VAL A 34 6.17 9.35 13.86
N ARG A 35 7.28 10.02 13.55
CA ARG A 35 8.54 9.38 13.14
C ARG A 35 9.05 8.30 14.13
N PRO A 36 9.04 8.49 15.45
CA PRO A 36 9.44 7.43 16.40
C PRO A 36 8.46 6.26 16.48
N LEU A 37 7.20 6.46 16.06
CA LEU A 37 6.14 5.45 16.08
C LEU A 37 6.16 4.57 14.82
N LEU A 38 6.79 5.02 13.75
CA LEU A 38 6.93 4.26 12.50
C LEU A 38 7.98 3.15 12.67
N ARG A 39 7.51 1.94 12.99
CA ARG A 39 8.32 0.72 13.05
C ARG A 39 8.37 -0.06 11.75
N ALA A 40 7.49 0.28 10.80
CA ALA A 40 7.39 -0.42 9.53
C ALA A 40 8.45 0.08 8.53
N PRO A 41 9.04 -0.80 7.71
CA PRO A 41 10.07 -0.43 6.73
C PRO A 41 9.52 0.38 5.55
N PHE A 42 8.20 0.36 5.35
CA PHE A 42 7.48 1.02 4.25
C PHE A 42 6.28 1.77 4.80
N ILE A 43 5.82 2.79 4.08
CA ILE A 43 4.62 3.57 4.45
C ILE A 43 3.45 3.20 3.56
N CYS A 44 3.67 2.97 2.26
CA CYS A 44 2.60 2.64 1.35
C CYS A 44 2.14 1.17 1.51
N MET A 45 0.83 0.93 1.37
CA MET A 45 0.25 -0.40 1.55
C MET A 45 0.83 -1.42 0.57
N VAL A 46 1.12 -0.99 -0.67
CA VAL A 46 1.66 -1.86 -1.72
C VAL A 46 3.02 -2.45 -1.34
N ASN A 47 3.96 -1.63 -0.86
CA ASN A 47 5.28 -2.13 -0.42
C ASN A 47 5.18 -2.92 0.90
N LEU A 48 4.27 -2.54 1.81
CA LEU A 48 3.98 -3.30 3.03
C LEU A 48 3.48 -4.71 2.72
N ILE A 49 2.50 -4.84 1.82
CA ILE A 49 1.95 -6.13 1.39
C ILE A 49 3.01 -6.97 0.67
N ALA A 50 3.82 -6.34 -0.18
CA ALA A 50 4.92 -7.02 -0.88
C ALA A 50 6.05 -7.45 0.08
N GLY A 51 6.25 -6.75 1.19
CA GLY A 51 7.39 -6.93 2.10
C GLY A 51 8.72 -6.43 1.52
N ARG A 52 8.69 -5.71 0.40
CA ARG A 52 9.85 -5.14 -0.29
C ARG A 52 9.44 -3.89 -1.05
N SER A 53 10.42 -3.05 -1.41
CA SER A 53 10.17 -1.88 -2.26
C SER A 53 9.90 -2.34 -3.70
N ILE A 54 8.64 -2.20 -4.15
CA ILE A 54 8.21 -2.46 -5.53
C ILE A 54 7.78 -1.19 -6.25
N VAL A 55 7.33 -0.19 -5.50
CA VAL A 55 7.05 1.17 -5.97
C VAL A 55 7.93 2.18 -5.25
N PRO A 56 8.42 3.23 -5.94
CA PRO A 56 9.17 4.29 -5.29
C PRO A 56 8.27 5.08 -4.33
N GLU A 57 8.77 5.32 -3.11
CA GLU A 57 8.11 6.10 -2.06
C GLU A 57 8.84 7.43 -1.86
N LEU A 58 8.21 8.53 -2.27
CA LEU A 58 8.70 9.88 -2.11
C LEU A 58 7.96 10.56 -0.95
N ILE A 59 8.50 10.42 0.26
CA ILE A 59 7.83 10.82 1.50
C ILE A 59 8.57 11.99 2.17
N GLN A 60 7.81 12.93 2.76
CA GLN A 60 8.34 14.12 3.45
C GLN A 60 9.39 14.86 2.59
N ASP A 61 10.66 14.83 2.97
CA ASP A 61 11.74 15.56 2.29
C ASP A 61 12.09 14.99 0.91
N ASN A 62 11.73 13.72 0.64
CA ASN A 62 11.88 13.09 -0.67
C ASN A 62 10.74 13.47 -1.63
N PHE A 63 9.62 13.99 -1.13
CA PHE A 63 8.53 14.50 -1.97
C PHE A 63 8.91 15.88 -2.56
N ARG A 64 9.71 15.84 -3.63
CA ARG A 64 10.19 17.02 -4.36
C ARG A 64 9.76 16.93 -5.83
N PRO A 65 9.36 18.03 -6.48
CA PRO A 65 8.90 18.00 -7.87
C PRO A 65 9.87 17.31 -8.82
N GLU A 66 11.17 17.56 -8.66
CA GLU A 66 12.22 17.00 -9.51
C GLU A 66 12.32 15.47 -9.37
N ARG A 67 12.19 14.98 -8.13
CA ARG A 67 12.18 13.54 -7.83
C ARG A 67 10.94 12.86 -8.39
N VAL A 68 9.77 13.49 -8.24
CA VAL A 68 8.51 12.97 -8.77
C VAL A 68 8.58 12.88 -10.29
N ALA A 69 9.06 13.93 -10.95
CA ALA A 69 9.26 13.93 -12.40
C ALA A 69 10.24 12.84 -12.84
N GLN A 70 11.39 12.73 -12.17
CA GLN A 70 12.41 11.72 -12.46
C GLN A 70 11.87 10.29 -12.36
N GLU A 71 11.21 9.93 -11.26
CA GLU A 71 10.66 8.57 -11.07
C GLU A 71 9.53 8.29 -12.04
N THR A 72 8.67 9.29 -12.32
CA THR A 72 7.56 9.13 -13.26
C THR A 72 8.07 8.94 -14.68
N LEU A 73 9.03 9.75 -15.13
CA LEU A 73 9.67 9.61 -16.45
C LEU A 73 10.38 8.28 -16.58
N ALA A 74 11.12 7.85 -15.54
CA ALA A 74 11.75 6.53 -15.53
C ALA A 74 10.75 5.38 -15.76
N LEU A 75 9.53 5.48 -15.23
CA LEU A 75 8.46 4.52 -15.51
C LEU A 75 7.86 4.70 -16.90
N LEU A 76 7.77 5.90 -17.44
CA LEU A 76 7.22 6.14 -18.78
C LEU A 76 8.20 5.72 -19.90
N GLU A 77 9.49 5.85 -19.67
CA GLU A 77 10.52 5.64 -20.69
C GLU A 77 11.12 4.24 -20.66
N SER A 78 11.09 3.54 -19.52
CA SER A 78 11.65 2.19 -19.39
C SER A 78 10.57 1.09 -19.37
N PRO A 79 10.41 0.31 -20.46
CA PRO A 79 9.54 -0.87 -20.48
C PRO A 79 9.93 -1.91 -19.43
N GLU A 80 11.22 -2.04 -19.15
CA GLU A 80 11.76 -2.96 -18.15
C GLU A 80 11.28 -2.60 -16.74
N LYS A 81 11.44 -1.32 -16.33
CA LYS A 81 10.95 -0.86 -15.02
C LYS A 81 9.45 -1.05 -14.87
N ARG A 82 8.67 -0.78 -15.92
CA ARG A 82 7.21 -1.05 -15.90
C ARG A 82 6.91 -2.53 -15.71
N ARG A 83 7.63 -3.40 -16.42
CA ARG A 83 7.42 -4.85 -16.35
C ARG A 83 7.74 -5.38 -14.95
N ALA A 84 8.89 -5.01 -14.40
CA ALA A 84 9.30 -5.39 -13.06
C ALA A 84 8.31 -4.90 -11.99
N MET A 85 7.82 -3.65 -12.13
CA MET A 85 6.79 -3.14 -11.22
C MET A 85 5.48 -3.90 -11.35
N ARG A 86 5.00 -4.19 -12.57
CA ARG A 86 3.76 -4.98 -12.78
C ARG A 86 3.86 -6.39 -12.21
N GLN A 87 5.03 -7.02 -12.25
CA GLN A 87 5.25 -8.30 -11.58
C GLN A 87 5.09 -8.17 -10.06
N GLY A 88 5.68 -7.14 -9.45
CA GLY A 88 5.45 -6.85 -8.03
C GLY A 88 3.99 -6.54 -7.70
N LEU A 89 3.30 -5.79 -8.57
CA LEU A 89 1.87 -5.49 -8.38
C LEU A 89 1.00 -6.75 -8.51
N ALA A 90 1.36 -7.70 -9.37
CA ALA A 90 0.70 -8.99 -9.45
C ALA A 90 0.83 -9.79 -8.13
N GLU A 91 2.02 -9.83 -7.53
CA GLU A 91 2.23 -10.44 -6.21
C GLU A 91 1.35 -9.77 -5.13
N VAL A 92 1.22 -8.44 -5.17
CA VAL A 92 0.36 -7.71 -4.23
C VAL A 92 -1.12 -8.07 -4.42
N ARG A 93 -1.60 -8.13 -5.67
CA ARG A 93 -2.99 -8.54 -5.95
C ARG A 93 -3.28 -9.95 -5.46
N GLU A 94 -2.34 -10.87 -5.63
CA GLU A 94 -2.47 -12.24 -5.13
C GLU A 94 -2.57 -12.27 -3.59
N ARG A 95 -1.70 -11.51 -2.91
CA ARG A 95 -1.68 -11.45 -1.43
C ARG A 95 -2.90 -10.79 -0.80
N LEU A 96 -3.58 -9.89 -1.51
CA LEU A 96 -4.85 -9.30 -1.04
C LEU A 96 -5.96 -10.35 -0.93
N GLY A 97 -5.83 -11.46 -1.67
CA GLY A 97 -6.78 -12.55 -1.68
C GLY A 97 -8.04 -12.24 -2.49
N PRO A 98 -8.97 -13.19 -2.53
CA PRO A 98 -10.19 -13.05 -3.32
C PRO A 98 -11.21 -12.09 -2.67
N PRO A 99 -12.20 -11.62 -3.44
CA PRO A 99 -13.39 -10.96 -2.90
C PRO A 99 -14.08 -11.75 -1.77
N GLY A 100 -14.94 -11.09 -0.98
CA GLY A 100 -15.64 -11.72 0.16
C GLY A 100 -14.93 -11.59 1.50
N ALA A 101 -14.10 -10.55 1.68
CA ALA A 101 -13.41 -10.30 2.95
C ALA A 101 -14.38 -10.07 4.12
N VAL A 102 -15.51 -9.39 3.86
CA VAL A 102 -16.55 -9.14 4.87
C VAL A 102 -17.24 -10.43 5.28
N ASP A 103 -17.58 -11.30 4.32
CA ASP A 103 -18.23 -12.59 4.58
C ASP A 103 -17.32 -13.49 5.41
N ARG A 104 -16.04 -13.62 5.02
CA ARG A 104 -15.05 -14.37 5.81
C ARG A 104 -14.88 -13.82 7.23
N ALA A 105 -14.93 -12.49 7.39
CA ALA A 105 -14.88 -11.88 8.71
C ALA A 105 -16.12 -12.23 9.54
N ALA A 106 -17.31 -12.20 8.92
CA ALA A 106 -18.55 -12.61 9.59
C ALA A 106 -18.52 -14.09 9.99
N GLU A 107 -18.12 -14.98 9.09
CA GLU A 107 -17.95 -16.43 9.35
C GLU A 107 -16.97 -16.70 10.50
N ALA A 108 -15.91 -15.89 10.64
CA ALA A 108 -14.96 -16.01 11.74
C ALA A 108 -15.51 -15.49 13.08
N ILE A 109 -16.39 -14.48 13.06
CA ILE A 109 -16.89 -13.81 14.28
C ILE A 109 -18.13 -14.52 14.84
N VAL A 110 -19.06 -14.98 14.01
CA VAL A 110 -20.35 -15.56 14.43
C VAL A 110 -20.17 -16.70 15.46
N PRO A 111 -19.29 -17.69 15.28
CA PRO A 111 -19.10 -18.77 16.26
C PRO A 111 -18.59 -18.28 17.63
N LEU A 112 -17.84 -17.18 17.66
CA LEU A 112 -17.34 -16.58 18.90
C LEU A 112 -18.47 -15.96 19.72
N LEU A 113 -19.47 -15.40 19.06
CA LEU A 113 -20.65 -14.82 19.70
C LEU A 113 -21.56 -15.92 20.28
N GLU A 114 -21.80 -16.99 19.52
CA GLU A 114 -22.63 -18.13 19.94
C GLU A 114 -22.03 -18.86 21.15
N LYS A 115 -20.70 -19.06 21.15
CA LYS A 115 -19.98 -19.67 22.28
C LYS A 115 -20.05 -18.80 23.54
N ARG A 116 -20.01 -17.47 23.41
CA ARG A 116 -20.14 -16.56 24.55
C ARG A 116 -21.57 -16.54 25.12
N ALA A 117 -22.57 -16.56 24.26
CA ALA A 117 -23.97 -16.66 24.68
C ALA A 117 -24.24 -17.98 25.45
N SER A 118 -23.64 -19.07 24.98
CA SER A 118 -23.77 -20.40 25.62
C SER A 118 -23.03 -20.54 26.95
N ASN A 119 -21.98 -19.74 27.20
CA ASN A 119 -21.19 -19.73 28.44
C ASN A 119 -21.72 -18.79 29.53
N THR A 120 -22.86 -18.11 29.30
CA THR A 120 -23.43 -17.14 30.26
C THR A 120 -24.58 -17.76 31.10
N PHE A 121 -24.65 -19.08 31.21
CA PHE A 121 -25.58 -19.82 32.07
C PHE A 121 -24.84 -20.90 32.86
#